data_AF-A0A9D6VBT2-F1
#
_entry.id   AF-A0A9D6VBT2-F1
#
_cell.length_a   1.000
_cell.length_b   1.000
_cell.length_c   1.000
_cell.angle_alpha   90.00
_cell.angle_beta   90.00
_cell.angle_gamma   90.00
#
_symmetry.space_group_name_H-M   'P 1'
#
loop_
_entity.id
_entity.type
_entity.pdbx_description
1 polymer ?
#
loop_
_entity_poly.entity_id
_entity_poly.type
_entity_poly.pdbx_seq_one_letter_code
_entity_poly.pdbx_strand_id
1 'polypeptide(L)'
;MIRGSGRVKAGELKPSPLTLHVNVGDCLKINLKNEMAKAQAGFHVDTMVFDPKDSFGVNVGTNPDDQTIGPGQSKTYTYYAHQEYR
;
A
#
# COMPACT_ATOMS: atom_id res chain seq x y z
N MET A 1 17.87 3.12 3.51
CA MET A 1 17.44 3.01 4.92
C MET A 1 16.68 4.28 5.27
N ILE A 2 15.38 4.20 5.59
CA ILE A 2 14.62 5.39 6.02
C ILE A 2 15.17 5.80 7.39
N ARG A 3 15.76 7.00 7.48
CA ARG A 3 16.27 7.52 8.75
C ARG A 3 15.13 7.50 9.78
N GLY A 4 15.31 6.79 10.89
CA GLY A 4 14.32 6.70 11.97
C GLY A 4 13.46 5.44 12.03
N SER A 5 13.51 4.51 11.04
CA SER A 5 12.69 3.27 11.07
C SER A 5 12.85 2.46 12.37
N GLY A 6 14.08 2.30 12.88
CA GLY A 6 14.33 1.62 14.16
C GLY A 6 13.68 2.31 15.37
N ARG A 7 13.69 3.64 15.38
CA ARG A 7 13.07 4.46 16.45
C ARG A 7 11.55 4.45 16.37
N VAL A 8 10.98 4.39 15.15
CA VAL A 8 9.54 4.19 14.95
C VAL A 8 9.12 2.81 15.49
N LYS A 9 9.89 1.75 15.18
CA LYS A 9 9.64 0.40 15.70
C LYS A 9 9.75 0.32 17.23
N ALA A 10 10.68 1.07 17.83
CA ALA A 10 10.84 1.16 19.28
C ALA A 10 9.79 2.07 19.97
N GLY A 11 8.92 2.75 19.22
CA GLY A 11 7.92 3.69 19.75
C GLY A 11 8.49 5.06 20.17
N GLU A 12 9.78 5.30 19.94
CA GLU A 12 10.50 6.53 20.30
C GLU A 12 10.28 7.69 19.31
N LEU A 13 9.77 7.37 18.12
CA LEU A 13 9.46 8.34 17.07
C LEU A 13 8.06 8.07 16.53
N LYS A 14 7.18 9.06 16.64
CA LYS A 14 5.87 8.98 15.98
C LYS A 14 6.07 9.12 14.46
N PRO A 15 5.50 8.22 13.64
CA PRO A 15 5.55 8.36 12.20
C PRO A 15 4.76 9.61 11.77
N SER A 16 5.36 10.43 10.93
CA SER A 16 4.64 11.51 10.24
C SER A 16 3.93 10.96 9.02
N PRO A 17 2.72 11.45 8.68
CA PRO A 17 2.03 11.03 7.46
C PRO A 17 2.88 11.28 6.20
N LEU A 18 2.85 10.32 5.28
CA LEU A 18 3.34 10.52 3.92
C LEU A 18 2.20 11.11 3.09
N THR A 19 2.42 12.29 2.51
CA THR A 19 1.48 12.89 1.54
C THR A 19 2.00 12.66 0.13
N LEU A 20 1.17 12.09 -0.74
CA LEU A 20 1.46 11.90 -2.16
C LEU A 20 0.48 12.76 -2.97
N HIS A 21 1.01 13.63 -3.84
CA HIS A 21 0.21 14.37 -4.81
C HIS A 21 0.23 13.64 -6.14
N VAL A 22 -0.95 13.35 -6.68
CA VAL A 22 -1.16 12.58 -7.91
C VAL A 22 -2.15 13.36 -8.78
N ASN A 23 -1.87 13.53 -10.06
CA ASN A 23 -2.76 14.25 -10.95
C ASN A 23 -3.86 13.33 -11.49
N VAL A 24 -5.00 13.91 -11.87
CA VAL A 24 -6.02 13.19 -12.65
C VAL A 24 -5.39 12.68 -13.94
N GLY A 25 -5.62 11.40 -14.25
CA GLY A 25 -5.04 10.70 -15.38
C GLY A 25 -3.75 9.92 -15.07
N ASP A 26 -3.17 10.10 -13.88
CA ASP A 26 -1.94 9.39 -13.50
C ASP A 26 -2.21 7.93 -13.11
N CYS A 27 -1.23 7.08 -13.43
CA CYS A 27 -1.13 5.71 -12.95
C CYS A 27 -0.11 5.64 -11.82
N LEU A 28 -0.58 5.38 -10.60
CA LEU A 28 0.24 5.25 -9.41
C LEU A 28 0.65 3.79 -9.21
N LYS A 29 1.95 3.51 -9.18
CA LYS A 29 2.51 2.20 -8.84
C LYS A 29 3.26 2.28 -7.52
N ILE A 30 2.74 1.62 -6.50
CA ILE A 30 3.32 1.58 -5.16
C ILE A 30 4.04 0.25 -4.96
N ASN A 31 5.37 0.27 -4.91
CA ASN A 31 6.13 -0.88 -4.44
C ASN A 31 6.26 -0.80 -2.92
N LEU A 32 5.50 -1.64 -2.21
CA LEU A 32 5.51 -1.69 -0.75
C LEU A 32 6.32 -2.90 -0.28
N LYS A 33 7.27 -2.66 0.63
CA LYS A 33 7.97 -3.71 1.38
C LYS A 33 7.44 -3.76 2.82
N ASN A 34 7.01 -4.94 3.26
CA ASN A 34 6.59 -5.14 4.65
C ASN A 34 7.82 -5.39 5.54
N GLU A 35 8.18 -4.41 6.40
CA GLU A 35 9.26 -4.54 7.38
C GLU A 35 8.78 -4.94 8.79
N MET A 36 7.53 -5.37 8.95
CA MET A 36 7.02 -5.90 10.22
C MET A 36 7.61 -7.29 10.52
N ALA A 37 7.71 -7.63 11.80
CA ALA A 37 8.36 -8.87 12.23
C ALA A 37 7.50 -10.12 12.02
N LYS A 38 6.17 -10.02 12.13
CA LYS A 38 5.25 -11.17 12.15
C LYS A 38 3.94 -10.96 11.41
N ALA A 39 3.44 -9.72 11.37
CA ALA A 39 2.14 -9.41 10.78
C ALA A 39 2.21 -9.31 9.25
N GLN A 40 1.09 -9.64 8.60
CA GLN A 40 0.88 -9.28 7.19
C GLN A 40 0.51 -7.80 7.06
N ALA A 41 0.84 -7.21 5.92
CA ALA A 41 0.45 -5.85 5.56
C ALA A 41 -0.40 -5.86 4.28
N GLY A 42 -1.31 -4.90 4.17
CA GLY A 42 -1.99 -4.54 2.93
C GLY A 42 -1.80 -3.06 2.65
N PHE A 43 -2.08 -2.64 1.42
CA PHE A 43 -2.16 -1.23 1.05
C PHE A 43 -3.44 -1.00 0.26
N HIS A 44 -4.18 0.05 0.62
CA HIS A 44 -5.42 0.42 -0.03
C HIS A 44 -5.46 1.94 -0.16
N VAL A 45 -6.01 2.42 -1.27
CA VAL A 45 -6.30 3.83 -1.49
C VAL A 45 -7.77 3.94 -1.84
N ASP A 46 -8.51 4.64 -0.99
CA ASP A 46 -9.91 4.96 -1.26
C ASP A 46 -10.03 5.88 -2.48
N THR A 47 -11.17 5.82 -3.15
CA THR A 47 -11.57 6.69 -4.28
C THR A 47 -10.70 6.64 -5.55
N MET A 48 -9.65 5.83 -5.60
CA MET A 48 -8.91 5.52 -6.83
C MET A 48 -9.45 4.25 -7.51
N VAL A 49 -9.30 4.17 -8.83
CA VAL A 49 -9.64 2.95 -9.59
C VAL A 49 -8.50 1.95 -9.48
N PHE A 50 -8.81 0.67 -9.28
CA PHE A 50 -7.84 -0.43 -9.22
C PHE A 50 -8.50 -1.74 -9.71
N ASP A 51 -7.69 -2.74 -10.08
CA ASP A 51 -8.22 -4.10 -10.30
C ASP A 51 -8.33 -4.81 -8.93
N PRO A 52 -9.56 -5.19 -8.49
CA PRO A 52 -9.75 -5.84 -7.21
C PRO A 52 -9.08 -7.22 -7.11
N LYS A 53 -8.69 -7.85 -8.24
CA LYS A 53 -7.99 -9.14 -8.25
C LYS A 53 -6.51 -9.02 -7.88
N ASP A 54 -5.90 -7.85 -8.04
CA ASP A 54 -4.45 -7.68 -7.82
C ASP A 54 -4.04 -6.56 -6.84
N SER A 55 -4.87 -5.52 -6.70
CA SER A 55 -4.48 -4.28 -6.01
C SER A 55 -5.44 -3.84 -4.91
N PHE A 56 -6.33 -4.74 -4.44
CA PHE A 56 -7.26 -4.36 -3.37
C PHE A 56 -6.58 -4.22 -2.00
N GLY A 57 -5.50 -4.99 -1.77
CA GLY A 57 -4.75 -4.96 -0.51
C GLY A 57 -5.32 -5.82 0.61
N VAL A 58 -6.41 -6.54 0.35
CA VAL A 58 -7.06 -7.48 1.28
C VAL A 58 -7.50 -8.74 0.55
N ASN A 59 -7.42 -9.89 1.23
CA ASN A 59 -7.88 -11.15 0.67
C ASN A 59 -9.40 -11.25 0.80
N VAL A 60 -10.12 -11.13 -0.32
CA VAL A 60 -11.58 -11.15 -0.38
C VAL A 60 -12.04 -12.16 -1.43
N GLY A 61 -12.99 -13.02 -1.05
CA GLY A 61 -13.60 -13.99 -1.96
C GLY A 61 -12.62 -15.02 -2.50
N THR A 62 -12.69 -15.27 -3.82
CA THR A 62 -11.89 -16.29 -4.53
C THR A 62 -10.82 -15.68 -5.43
N ASN A 63 -10.31 -14.49 -5.09
CA ASN A 63 -9.19 -13.92 -5.82
C ASN A 63 -7.98 -14.87 -5.70
N PRO A 64 -7.35 -15.25 -6.82
CA PRO A 64 -6.37 -16.34 -6.84
C PRO A 64 -5.05 -15.98 -6.15
N ASP A 65 -4.68 -14.70 -6.16
CA ASP A 65 -3.41 -14.22 -5.64
C ASP A 65 -3.57 -13.58 -4.25
N ASP A 66 -2.61 -13.84 -3.35
CA ASP A 66 -2.53 -13.15 -2.06
C ASP A 66 -2.35 -11.63 -2.29
N GLN A 67 -3.29 -10.87 -1.77
CA GLN A 67 -3.35 -9.41 -1.86
C GLN A 67 -2.55 -8.73 -0.75
N THR A 68 -2.15 -9.49 0.25
CA THR A 68 -1.35 -9.03 1.39
C THR A 68 0.13 -9.35 1.19
N ILE A 69 0.97 -8.78 2.06
CA ILE A 69 2.42 -8.90 2.03
C ILE A 69 2.88 -9.52 3.35
N GLY A 70 3.46 -10.72 3.28
CA GLY A 70 4.11 -11.35 4.45
C GLY A 70 5.35 -10.58 4.95
N PRO A 71 5.82 -10.85 6.18
CA PRO A 71 7.04 -10.26 6.72
C PRO A 71 8.25 -10.36 5.76
N GLY A 72 8.89 -9.23 5.49
CA GLY A 72 10.08 -9.14 4.62
C GLY A 72 9.79 -9.16 3.11
N GLN A 73 8.56 -9.47 2.69
CA GLN A 73 8.16 -9.55 1.29
C GLN A 73 7.82 -8.16 0.72
N SER A 74 7.61 -8.10 -0.59
CA SER A 74 7.19 -6.89 -1.29
C SER A 74 6.13 -7.19 -2.35
N LYS A 75 5.23 -6.23 -2.59
CA LYS A 75 4.24 -6.29 -3.66
C LYS A 75 4.10 -4.91 -4.29
N THR A 76 3.74 -4.88 -5.57
CA THR A 76 3.39 -3.65 -6.27
C THR A 76 1.86 -3.56 -6.36
N TYR A 77 1.30 -2.46 -5.86
CA TYR A 77 -0.11 -2.10 -6.04
C TYR A 77 -0.23 -1.06 -7.15
N THR A 78 -1.26 -1.16 -7.98
CA THR A 78 -1.52 -0.22 -9.07
C THR A 78 -2.87 0.47 -8.88
N TYR A 79 -2.85 1.79 -8.90
CA TYR A 79 -4.04 2.63 -8.83
C TYR A 79 -4.07 3.61 -9.99
N TYR A 80 -5.27 3.99 -10.42
CA TYR A 80 -5.50 4.97 -11.46
C TYR A 80 -6.31 6.14 -10.90
N ALA A 81 -5.76 7.35 -11.03
CA ALA A 81 -6.41 8.58 -10.65
C ALA A 81 -7.42 8.99 -11.72
N HIS A 82 -8.50 8.21 -11.83
CA HIS A 82 -9.59 8.55 -12.75
C HIS A 82 -10.26 9.85 -12.30
N GLN A 83 -10.82 10.60 -13.24
CA GLN A 83 -11.69 11.71 -12.91
C GLN A 83 -12.90 11.18 -12.13
N GLU A 84 -13.14 11.68 -10.91
CA GLU A 84 -14.28 11.25 -10.11
C GLU A 84 -15.59 11.44 -10.89
N TYR A 85 -16.54 10.52 -10.68
CA TYR A 85 -17.89 10.65 -11.24
C TYR A 85 -18.52 11.94 -10.69
N ARG A 86 -18.77 12.91 -11.58
CA ARG A 86 -19.59 14.09 -11.27
C ARG A 86 -21.06 13.74 -11.27
#